data_AF-A0A7J6U1B8-F1
#
_entry.id   AF-A0A7J6U1B8-F1
#
_cell.length_a   1.000
_cell.length_b   1.000
_cell.length_c   1.000
_cell.angle_alpha   90.00
_cell.angle_beta   90.00
_cell.angle_gamma   90.00
#
_symmetry.space_group_name_H-M   'P 1'
#
loop_
_entity.id
_entity.type
_entity.pdbx_description
1 polymer ?
#
loop_
_entity_poly.entity_id
_entity_poly.type
_entity_poly.pdbx_seq_one_letter_code
_entity_poly.pdbx_strand_id
1 'polypeptide(L)'
;MRVEISFYEIYKEEVIDLLSPEAKISHSDDLTRMQVENESGAYQALFTGDSNRHFEKMTQNAEASRGHAVFEVLINGQDKITFVDLAVHVPNCRTSTSRLNKKSQDALRNVIHSMAQQEKWRSSHGRDSSHSQSPAFRQSMLTLVLK
;
A
#
# COMPACT_ATOMS: atom_id res chain seq x y z
N MET A 1 -16.27 12.30 -16.88
CA MET A 1 -15.67 11.27 -16.01
C MET A 1 -14.65 11.98 -15.13
N ARG A 2 -14.76 11.87 -13.81
CA ARG A 2 -13.81 12.47 -12.87
C ARG A 2 -12.81 11.39 -12.48
N VAL A 3 -11.52 11.65 -12.64
CA VAL A 3 -10.45 10.75 -12.20
C VAL A 3 -9.58 11.50 -11.22
N GLU A 4 -9.33 10.89 -10.07
CA GLU A 4 -8.49 11.43 -9.01
C GLU A 4 -7.39 10.43 -8.69
N ILE A 5 -6.20 10.95 -8.42
CA ILE A 5 -5.03 10.14 -8.08
C ILE A 5 -4.55 10.52 -6.69
N SER A 6 -4.23 9.49 -5.90
CA SER A 6 -3.41 9.62 -4.70
C SER A 6 -2.19 8.73 -4.85
N PHE A 7 -1.03 9.24 -4.46
CA PHE A 7 0.20 8.44 -4.46
C PHE A 7 0.91 8.65 -3.13
N TYR A 8 1.12 7.57 -2.38
CA TYR A 8 1.74 7.60 -1.07
C TYR A 8 2.68 6.42 -0.86
N GLU A 9 3.57 6.55 0.11
CA GLU A 9 4.49 5.51 0.54
C GLU A 9 4.22 5.14 1.99
N ILE A 10 4.28 3.84 2.29
CA ILE A 10 4.32 3.33 3.65
C ILE A 10 5.77 3.10 4.00
N TYR A 11 6.34 4.05 4.74
CA TYR A 11 7.74 4.05 5.11
C TYR A 11 7.87 4.08 6.63
N LYS A 12 8.60 3.10 7.18
CA LYS A 12 8.79 2.95 8.64
C LYS A 12 7.48 2.90 9.44
N GLU A 13 6.44 2.27 8.88
CA GLU A 13 5.07 2.18 9.45
C GLU A 13 4.31 3.52 9.53
N GLU A 14 4.76 4.53 8.81
CA GLU A 14 4.08 5.81 8.63
C GLU A 14 3.61 5.95 7.18
N VAL A 15 2.53 6.72 6.97
CA VAL A 15 2.04 7.05 5.63
C VAL A 15 2.63 8.40 5.23
N ILE A 16 3.31 8.43 4.08
CA ILE A 16 3.92 9.63 3.51
C ILE A 16 3.24 9.91 2.19
N ASP A 17 2.66 11.10 2.05
CA ASP A 17 2.07 11.54 0.79
C ASP A 17 3.19 11.91 -0.20
N LEU A 18 3.27 11.21 -1.33
CA LEU A 18 4.31 11.44 -2.33
C LEU A 18 3.96 12.58 -3.29
N LEU A 19 2.70 13.01 -3.35
CA LEU A 19 2.30 14.20 -4.10
C LEU A 19 2.46 15.48 -3.27
N SER A 20 2.53 15.35 -1.94
CA SER A 20 2.78 16.45 -1.00
C SER A 20 3.65 16.00 0.20
N PRO A 21 4.98 15.82 0.02
CA PRO A 21 5.86 15.20 1.03
C PRO A 21 5.97 15.94 2.37
N GLU A 22 5.62 17.22 2.40
CA GLU A 22 5.63 18.04 3.61
C GLU A 22 4.33 17.94 4.41
N ALA A 23 3.28 17.34 3.84
CA ALA A 23 2.00 17.16 4.50
C ALA A 23 2.10 16.13 5.63
N LYS A 24 1.51 16.45 6.78
CA LYS A 24 1.37 15.50 7.89
C LYS A 24 0.10 14.69 7.69
N ILE A 25 0.24 13.38 7.56
CA ILE A 25 -0.89 12.46 7.36
C ILE A 25 -1.25 11.82 8.70
N SER A 26 -2.43 12.16 9.22
CA SER A 26 -2.99 11.51 10.42
C SER A 26 -4.10 10.52 10.03
N HIS A 27 -4.82 10.83 8.95
CA HIS A 27 -5.93 10.06 8.41
C HIS A 27 -5.77 9.90 6.90
N SER A 28 -6.40 8.87 6.32
CA SER A 28 -6.40 8.65 4.87
C SER A 28 -7.01 9.81 4.08
N ASP A 29 -7.90 10.58 4.71
CA ASP A 29 -8.55 11.73 4.09
C ASP A 29 -7.62 12.94 3.98
N ASP A 30 -6.48 12.93 4.68
CA ASP A 30 -5.45 13.96 4.59
C ASP A 30 -4.56 13.78 3.33
N LEU A 31 -4.69 12.65 2.63
CA LEU A 31 -3.92 12.36 1.41
C LEU A 31 -4.37 13.28 0.27
N THR A 32 -3.39 13.80 -0.47
CA THR A 32 -3.62 14.56 -1.68
C THR A 32 -4.38 13.73 -2.70
N ARG A 33 -5.50 14.28 -3.19
CA ARG A 33 -6.28 13.76 -4.32
C ARG A 33 -6.17 14.71 -5.49
N MET A 34 -5.27 14.41 -6.41
CA MET A 34 -5.07 15.23 -7.60
C MET A 34 -6.06 14.81 -8.68
N GLN A 35 -6.96 15.72 -9.07
CA GLN A 35 -7.83 15.49 -10.21
C GLN A 35 -7.01 15.54 -11.51
N VAL A 36 -7.21 14.55 -12.39
CA VAL A 36 -6.54 14.46 -13.70
C VAL A 36 -7.57 14.38 -14.82
N GLU A 37 -7.27 15.06 -15.92
CA GLU A 37 -8.18 15.14 -17.08
C GLU A 37 -7.87 14.10 -18.16
N ASN A 38 -6.62 13.62 -18.20
CA ASN A 38 -6.11 12.72 -19.22
C ASN A 38 -4.95 11.87 -18.70
N GLU A 39 -4.50 10.93 -19.53
CA GLU A 39 -3.40 10.01 -19.24
C GLU A 39 -2.09 10.73 -18.92
N SER A 40 -1.79 11.84 -19.61
CA SER A 40 -0.57 12.61 -19.36
C SER A 40 -0.55 13.20 -17.94
N GLY A 41 -1.68 13.68 -17.44
CA GLY A 41 -1.81 14.12 -16.04
C GLY A 41 -1.57 12.99 -15.05
N ALA A 42 -2.03 11.77 -15.36
CA ALA A 42 -1.78 10.60 -14.54
C ALA A 42 -0.30 10.21 -14.50
N TYR A 43 0.39 10.23 -15.64
CA TYR A 43 1.84 10.02 -15.68
C TYR A 43 2.61 11.10 -14.94
N GLN A 44 2.19 12.37 -15.03
CA GLN A 44 2.83 13.44 -14.27
C GLN A 44 2.71 13.18 -12.76
N ALA A 45 1.55 12.74 -12.28
CA ALA A 45 1.33 12.33 -10.89
C ALA A 45 2.31 11.21 -10.49
N LEU A 46 2.41 10.18 -11.33
CA LEU A 46 3.27 9.03 -11.12
C LEU A 46 4.74 9.44 -11.02
N PHE A 47 5.25 10.22 -11.97
CA PHE A 47 6.65 10.65 -11.96
C PHE A 47 6.96 11.62 -10.81
N THR A 48 6.01 12.50 -10.47
CA THR A 48 6.17 13.42 -9.34
C THR A 48 6.28 12.64 -8.04
N GLY A 49 5.35 11.72 -7.78
CA GLY A 49 5.39 10.92 -6.56
C GLY A 49 6.57 9.96 -6.52
N ASP A 50 6.94 9.34 -7.64
CA ASP A 50 8.09 8.43 -7.69
C ASP A 50 9.41 9.17 -7.39
N SER A 51 9.55 10.42 -7.84
CA SER A 51 10.71 11.26 -7.52
C SER A 51 10.82 11.61 -6.02
N ASN A 52 9.71 11.53 -5.28
CA ASN A 52 9.65 11.81 -3.84
C ASN A 52 9.78 10.54 -2.98
N ARG A 53 9.96 9.36 -3.59
CA ARG A 53 10.07 8.09 -2.85
C ARG A 53 11.40 7.95 -2.13
N HIS A 54 11.37 7.14 -1.06
CA HIS A 54 12.58 6.78 -0.32
C HIS A 54 13.31 5.61 -0.99
N PHE A 55 14.49 5.92 -1.53
CA PHE A 55 15.44 4.94 -2.05
C PHE A 55 16.73 4.92 -1.24
N GLU A 56 17.41 3.77 -1.22
CA GLU A 56 18.75 3.63 -0.67
C GLU A 56 19.66 2.89 -1.65
N LYS A 57 20.89 3.39 -1.78
CA LYS A 57 21.91 2.72 -2.58
C LYS A 57 22.44 1.49 -1.85
N MET A 58 22.15 0.30 -2.36
CA MET A 58 22.72 -0.95 -1.89
C MET A 58 23.75 -1.48 -2.90
N THR A 59 24.67 -2.32 -2.41
CA THR A 59 25.70 -2.95 -3.25
C THR A 59 25.14 -3.79 -4.39
N GLN A 60 23.96 -4.39 -4.23
CA GLN A 60 23.30 -5.22 -5.24
C GLN A 60 22.20 -4.49 -6.02
N ASN A 61 21.71 -3.37 -5.50
CA ASN A 61 20.66 -2.57 -6.12
C ASN A 61 20.86 -1.10 -5.73
N ALA A 62 21.23 -0.27 -6.70
CA ALA A 62 21.51 1.14 -6.46
C ALA A 62 20.25 1.97 -6.12
N GLU A 63 19.06 1.43 -6.43
CA GLU A 63 17.77 2.09 -6.27
C GLU A 63 16.81 1.16 -5.51
N ALA A 64 17.26 0.64 -4.36
CA ALA A 64 16.42 -0.20 -3.53
C ALA A 64 15.36 0.65 -2.81
N SER A 65 14.08 0.42 -3.13
CA SER A 65 12.96 1.07 -2.45
C SER A 65 12.91 0.69 -0.96
N ARG A 66 12.51 1.66 -0.12
CA ARG A 66 12.56 1.48 1.33
C ARG A 66 11.19 1.44 1.99
N GLY A 67 10.14 1.93 1.33
CA GLY A 67 8.75 1.75 1.71
C GLY A 67 7.89 1.17 0.59
N HIS A 68 6.69 0.72 0.95
CA HIS A 68 5.71 0.22 -0.01
C HIS A 68 5.02 1.40 -0.68
N ALA A 69 5.08 1.49 -2.01
CA ALA A 69 4.40 2.54 -2.74
C ALA A 69 2.96 2.10 -3.05
N VAL A 70 2.01 3.02 -2.90
CA VAL A 70 0.60 2.79 -3.21
C VAL A 70 0.08 3.90 -4.10
N PHE A 71 -0.27 3.55 -5.34
CA PHE A 71 -0.85 4.46 -6.32
C PHE A 71 -2.33 4.12 -6.50
N GLU A 72 -3.20 5.03 -6.09
CA GLU A 72 -4.65 4.87 -6.15
C GLU A 72 -5.24 5.74 -7.25
N VAL A 73 -6.10 5.13 -8.06
CA VAL A 73 -6.91 5.81 -9.07
C VAL A 73 -8.37 5.68 -8.65
N LEU A 74 -9.01 6.80 -8.36
CA LEU A 74 -10.42 6.88 -8.03
C LEU A 74 -11.21 7.45 -9.21
N ILE A 75 -12.16 6.68 -9.71
CA ILE A 75 -13.00 7.02 -10.86
C ILE A 75 -14.40 7.37 -10.34
N ASN A 76 -14.86 8.57 -10.67
CA ASN A 76 -16.15 9.14 -10.28
C ASN A 76 -16.44 9.10 -8.77
N GLY A 77 -15.40 9.07 -7.93
CA GLY A 77 -15.54 9.02 -6.48
C GLY A 77 -15.99 7.66 -5.91
N GLN A 78 -16.08 6.62 -6.73
CA GLN A 78 -16.65 5.32 -6.33
C GLN A 78 -15.72 4.15 -6.68
N ASP A 79 -15.30 4.06 -7.94
CA ASP A 79 -14.51 2.92 -8.40
C ASP A 79 -13.03 3.19 -8.12
N LYS A 80 -12.41 2.36 -7.28
CA LYS A 80 -11.01 2.52 -6.90
C LYS A 80 -10.16 1.39 -7.46
N ILE A 81 -9.08 1.75 -8.15
CA ILE A 81 -8.02 0.85 -8.57
C ILE A 81 -6.78 1.20 -7.76
N THR A 82 -6.22 0.22 -7.05
CA THR A 82 -5.05 0.41 -6.20
C THR A 82 -3.91 -0.45 -6.73
N PHE A 83 -2.79 0.19 -7.08
CA PHE A 83 -1.54 -0.46 -7.43
C PHE A 83 -0.60 -0.40 -6.22
N VAL A 84 0.02 -1.53 -5.89
CA VAL A 84 0.93 -1.63 -4.74
C VAL A 84 2.27 -2.16 -5.22
N ASP A 85 3.32 -1.34 -5.05
CA ASP A 85 4.71 -1.75 -5.22
C ASP A 85 5.32 -2.08 -3.86
N LEU A 86 5.72 -3.34 -3.67
CA LEU A 86 6.22 -3.81 -2.39
C LEU A 86 7.73 -3.66 -2.29
N ALA A 87 8.21 -2.83 -1.35
CA ALA A 87 9.61 -2.79 -1.01
C ALA A 87 10.13 -4.16 -0.57
N VAL A 88 11.33 -4.52 -1.05
CA VAL A 88 11.94 -5.82 -0.86
C VAL A 88 12.54 -5.96 0.54
N HIS A 89 12.38 -7.13 1.13
CA HIS A 89 13.23 -7.57 2.23
C HIS A 89 14.56 -8.06 1.68
N VAL A 90 15.67 -7.46 2.12
CA VAL A 90 17.02 -7.84 1.72
C VAL A 90 17.65 -8.63 2.87
N PRO A 91 17.84 -9.96 2.73
CA PRO A 91 18.47 -10.76 3.76
C PRO A 91 19.85 -10.20 4.12
N ASN A 92 20.23 -10.27 5.39
CA ASN A 92 21.49 -9.75 5.93
C ASN A 92 21.67 -8.22 5.89
N CYS A 93 20.70 -7.45 5.37
CA CYS A 93 20.66 -5.99 5.53
C CYS A 93 20.09 -5.66 6.92
N ARG A 94 20.92 -5.15 7.84
CA ARG A 94 20.53 -4.90 9.25
C ARG A 94 19.71 -3.62 9.48
N THR A 95 19.32 -2.93 8.43
CA THR A 95 18.51 -1.71 8.50
C THR A 95 17.14 -1.97 9.12
N SER A 96 16.61 -1.00 9.87
CA SER A 96 15.29 -1.11 10.51
C SER A 96 14.16 -1.27 9.49
N THR A 97 14.26 -0.51 8.39
CA THR A 97 13.33 -0.55 7.24
C THR A 97 13.24 -1.93 6.59
N SER A 98 14.35 -2.66 6.39
CA SER A 98 14.27 -4.00 5.81
C SER A 98 13.55 -5.02 6.72
N ARG A 99 13.63 -4.83 8.05
CA ARG A 99 12.89 -5.64 9.02
C ARG A 99 11.41 -5.28 9.05
N LEU A 100 11.08 -3.99 8.97
CA LEU A 100 9.70 -3.53 8.86
C LEU A 100 9.04 -4.01 7.57
N ASN A 101 9.74 -3.94 6.44
CA ASN A 101 9.24 -4.45 5.16
C ASN A 101 8.98 -5.96 5.19
N LYS A 102 9.80 -6.73 5.90
CA LYS A 102 9.52 -8.15 6.14
C LYS A 102 8.25 -8.34 6.96
N LYS A 103 8.11 -7.59 8.07
CA LYS A 103 6.95 -7.68 8.96
C LYS A 103 5.65 -7.34 8.23
N SER A 104 5.62 -6.27 7.43
CA SER A 104 4.45 -5.86 6.66
C SER A 104 4.11 -6.87 5.55
N GLN A 105 5.10 -7.43 4.86
CA GLN A 105 4.91 -8.51 3.89
C GLN A 105 4.33 -9.77 4.54
N ASP A 106 4.87 -10.19 5.70
CA ASP A 106 4.36 -11.34 6.44
C ASP A 106 2.92 -11.10 6.93
N ALA A 107 2.60 -9.89 7.40
CA ALA A 107 1.24 -9.49 7.78
C ALA A 107 0.27 -9.56 6.59
N LEU A 108 0.66 -9.03 5.42
CA LEU A 108 -0.15 -9.10 4.20
C LEU A 108 -0.38 -10.55 3.77
N ARG A 109 0.65 -11.40 3.83
CA ARG A 109 0.54 -12.83 3.54
C ARG A 109 -0.49 -13.51 4.45
N ASN A 110 -0.49 -13.19 5.74
CA ASN A 110 -1.44 -13.75 6.71
C ASN A 110 -2.87 -13.32 6.40
N VAL A 111 -3.09 -12.06 6.04
CA VAL A 111 -4.39 -11.55 5.61
C VAL A 111 -4.89 -12.31 4.38
N ILE A 112 -4.07 -12.43 3.33
CA ILE A 112 -4.42 -13.16 2.10
C ILE A 112 -4.78 -14.62 2.40
N HIS A 113 -3.97 -15.30 3.22
CA HIS A 113 -4.28 -16.68 3.62
C HIS A 113 -5.58 -16.80 4.41
N SER A 114 -5.85 -15.87 5.33
CA SER A 114 -7.09 -15.84 6.10
C SER A 114 -8.31 -15.63 5.20
N MET A 115 -8.23 -14.72 4.23
CA MET A 115 -9.30 -14.47 3.26
C MET A 115 -9.56 -15.71 2.39
N ALA A 116 -8.51 -16.35 1.86
CA ALA A 116 -8.65 -17.56 1.06
C ALA A 116 -9.27 -18.73 1.86
N GLN A 117 -8.98 -18.83 3.16
CA GLN A 117 -9.60 -19.81 4.04
C GLN A 117 -11.09 -19.50 4.28
N GLN A 118 -11.45 -18.24 4.47
CA GLN A 118 -12.85 -17.82 4.62
C GLN A 118 -13.67 -18.12 3.36
N GLU A 119 -13.13 -17.88 2.17
CA GLU A 119 -13.81 -18.23 0.91
C GLU A 119 -14.05 -19.73 0.79
N LYS A 120 -13.04 -20.56 1.04
CA LYS A 120 -13.19 -22.03 1.06
C LYS A 120 -14.23 -22.50 2.08
N TRP A 121 -14.28 -21.87 3.24
CA TRP A 121 -15.31 -22.14 4.25
C TRP A 121 -16.71 -21.79 3.74
N ARG A 122 -16.88 -20.59 3.17
CA ARG A 122 -18.17 -20.14 2.60
C ARG A 122 -18.65 -21.02 1.44
N SER A 123 -17.73 -21.57 0.67
CA SER A 123 -18.06 -22.50 -0.43
C SER A 123 -18.40 -23.92 0.04
N SER A 124 -17.89 -24.35 1.21
CA SER A 124 -18.07 -25.72 1.72
C SER A 124 -19.20 -25.86 2.75
N HIS A 125 -19.46 -24.80 3.52
CA HIS A 125 -20.50 -24.77 4.54
C HIS A 125 -21.42 -23.61 4.19
N GLY A 126 -22.64 -23.93 3.72
CA GLY A 126 -23.70 -22.93 3.50
C GLY A 126 -23.87 -22.02 4.72
N ARG A 127 -24.39 -20.81 4.47
CA ARG A 127 -24.37 -19.55 5.28
C ARG A 127 -24.52 -19.58 6.82
N ASP A 128 -24.68 -20.72 7.46
CA ASP A 128 -24.87 -20.85 8.90
C ASP A 128 -23.59 -21.29 9.61
N SER A 129 -22.80 -20.33 10.10
CA SER A 129 -22.05 -20.46 11.37
C SER A 129 -21.26 -19.19 11.74
N SER A 130 -21.35 -18.82 13.02
CA SER A 130 -20.89 -17.59 13.68
C SER A 130 -19.44 -17.65 14.17
N HIS A 131 -18.55 -18.37 13.48
CA HIS A 131 -17.12 -18.46 13.82
C HIS A 131 -16.24 -18.10 12.62
N SER A 132 -16.40 -16.89 12.12
CA SER A 132 -15.43 -16.27 11.21
C SER A 132 -14.43 -15.47 12.04
N GLN A 133 -13.22 -15.99 12.26
CA GLN A 133 -12.11 -15.14 12.68
C GLN A 133 -11.83 -14.14 11.55
N SER A 134 -12.09 -12.86 11.80
CA SER A 134 -11.80 -11.79 10.84
C SER A 134 -10.30 -11.69 10.56
N PRO A 135 -9.88 -11.37 9.32
CA PRO A 135 -8.46 -11.27 9.01
C PRO A 135 -7.83 -10.14 9.85
N ALA A 136 -6.60 -10.36 10.32
CA ALA A 136 -5.93 -9.46 11.24
C ALA A 136 -5.26 -8.26 10.53
N PHE A 137 -6.06 -7.39 9.89
CA PHE A 137 -5.59 -6.23 9.13
C PHE A 137 -4.79 -5.19 9.96
N ARG A 138 -4.82 -5.26 11.30
CA ARG A 138 -4.12 -4.32 12.19
C ARG A 138 -2.68 -4.72 12.54
N GLN A 139 -2.10 -5.70 11.85
CA GLN A 139 -0.74 -6.20 12.12
C GLN A 139 0.38 -5.30 11.57
N SER A 140 0.09 -4.50 10.55
CA SER A 140 1.00 -3.51 9.95
C SER A 140 0.21 -2.34 9.34
N MET A 141 0.88 -1.22 9.07
CA MET A 141 0.28 -0.09 8.35
C MET A 141 -0.13 -0.50 6.92
N LEU A 142 0.67 -1.32 6.25
CA LEU A 142 0.36 -1.87 4.93
C LEU A 142 -0.99 -2.61 4.90
N THR A 143 -1.21 -3.50 5.86
CA THR A 143 -2.49 -4.21 5.94
C THR A 143 -3.63 -3.32 6.39
N LEU A 144 -3.35 -2.25 7.14
CA LEU A 144 -4.38 -1.32 7.60
C LEU A 144 -4.94 -0.49 6.43
N VAL A 145 -4.07 0.02 5.55
CA VAL A 145 -4.48 0.87 4.42
C VAL A 145 -5.12 0.08 3.27
N LEU A 146 -4.83 -1.22 3.16
CA LEU A 146 -5.37 -2.10 2.12
C LEU A 146 -6.68 -2.81 2.52
N LYS A 147 -7.19 -2.57 3.72
CA LYS A 147 -8.46 -3.14 4.21
C LYS A 147 -9.66 -2.53 3.50
#